data_AF-A0A2N7JKP4-F1
#
_entry.id   AF-A0A2N7JKP4-F1
#
_cell.length_a   1.000
_cell.length_b   1.000
_cell.length_c   1.000
_cell.angle_alpha   90.00
_cell.angle_beta   90.00
_cell.angle_gamma   90.00
#
_symmetry.space_group_name_H-M   'P 1'
#
loop_
_entity.id
_entity.type
_entity.pdbx_description
1 polymer ?
#
loop_
_entity_poly.entity_id
_entity_poly.type
_entity_poly.pdbx_seq_one_letter_code
_entity_poly.pdbx_strand_id
1 'polypeptide(L)'
;MSEVKFETVEQKASYGIGLQMGQQLAGSGLEGLNVDAIAAGIATALVGDMPAIEVDEINNALQELHTRGEAARQELAKVAAADGEAFLTDNALRSEVTVLESGLQYEVLTEGTGEIPTADKQVRVHYHGELTDGTVFDSSVSRGQPAEFPVTGVIQGWVQALQMMPVGSKWKLYIPQDLAYGERGAGAAIPPFAALVFEVELLAIL
;
A
#
# COMPACT_ATOMS: atom_id res chain seq x y z
N MET A 1 -8.41 21.14 26.39
CA MET A 1 -9.46 20.10 26.32
C MET A 1 -9.62 19.48 27.70
N SER A 2 -10.85 19.33 28.18
CA SER A 2 -11.14 18.54 29.38
C SER A 2 -10.70 17.09 29.16
N GLU A 3 -10.23 16.43 30.23
CA GLU A 3 -9.83 15.03 30.18
C GLU A 3 -11.06 14.15 29.89
N VAL A 4 -11.04 13.45 28.74
CA VAL A 4 -12.13 12.57 28.32
C VAL A 4 -12.04 11.28 29.12
N LYS A 5 -13.08 10.96 29.89
CA LYS A 5 -13.19 9.73 30.67
C LYS A 5 -13.97 8.65 29.91
N PHE A 6 -13.61 7.38 30.10
CA PHE A 6 -14.23 6.21 29.45
C PHE A 6 -14.84 5.25 30.47
N GLU A 7 -15.62 5.78 31.39
CA GLU A 7 -16.21 5.05 32.52
C GLU A 7 -17.56 4.41 32.15
N THR A 8 -18.36 5.07 31.31
CA THR A 8 -19.70 4.60 30.92
C THR A 8 -19.74 3.90 29.56
N VAL A 9 -20.84 3.19 29.27
CA VAL A 9 -21.08 2.55 27.97
C VAL A 9 -21.16 3.61 26.86
N GLU A 10 -21.85 4.72 27.13
CA GLU A 10 -22.05 5.83 26.20
C GLU A 10 -20.71 6.51 25.86
N GLN A 11 -19.83 6.68 26.85
CA GLN A 11 -18.49 7.25 26.63
C GLN A 11 -17.63 6.34 25.75
N LYS A 12 -17.66 5.03 26.00
CA LYS A 12 -16.94 4.04 25.17
C LYS A 12 -17.50 3.95 23.76
N ALA A 13 -18.82 3.94 23.60
CA ALA A 13 -19.48 3.92 22.31
C ALA A 13 -19.15 5.18 21.49
N SER A 14 -19.19 6.36 22.11
CA SER A 14 -18.85 7.64 21.45
C SER A 14 -17.39 7.66 20.98
N TYR A 15 -16.45 7.18 21.80
CA TYR A 15 -15.06 7.02 21.39
C TYR A 15 -14.91 6.06 20.21
N GLY A 16 -15.61 4.93 20.24
CA GLY A 16 -15.60 3.95 19.14
C GLY A 16 -16.09 4.53 17.80
N ILE A 17 -17.16 5.33 17.82
CA ILE A 17 -17.67 6.03 16.64
C ILE A 17 -16.63 7.02 16.10
N GLY A 18 -16.05 7.85 16.98
CA GLY A 18 -15.01 8.80 16.60
C GLY A 18 -13.75 8.12 16.05
N LEU A 19 -13.34 6.99 16.64
CA LEU A 19 -12.23 6.17 16.17
C LEU A 19 -12.49 5.63 14.76
N GLN A 20 -13.69 5.11 14.50
CA GLN A 20 -14.08 4.61 13.18
C GLN A 20 -14.09 5.72 12.13
N MET A 21 -14.64 6.90 12.46
CA MET A 21 -14.60 8.08 11.58
C MET A 21 -13.16 8.53 11.30
N GLY A 22 -12.33 8.60 12.33
CA GLY A 22 -10.91 8.95 12.21
C GLY A 22 -10.14 7.97 11.33
N GLN A 23 -10.40 6.67 11.45
CA GLN A 23 -9.80 5.64 10.59
C GLN A 23 -10.23 5.80 9.13
N GLN A 24 -11.51 6.13 8.87
CA GLN A 24 -11.99 6.40 7.52
C GLN A 24 -11.32 7.65 6.90
N LEU A 25 -11.17 8.72 7.69
CA LEU A 25 -10.50 9.94 7.24
C LEU A 25 -8.99 9.73 7.00
N ALA A 26 -8.32 8.98 7.88
CA ALA A 26 -6.92 8.62 7.70
C ALA A 26 -6.71 7.81 6.40
N GLY A 27 -7.68 6.98 6.02
CA GLY A 27 -7.66 6.22 4.76
C GLY A 27 -8.11 6.99 3.52
N SER A 28 -8.65 8.21 3.64
CA SER A 28 -9.21 8.94 2.50
C SER A 28 -8.17 9.66 1.64
N GLY A 29 -6.94 9.81 2.15
CA GLY A 29 -5.86 10.58 1.50
C GLY A 29 -6.05 12.09 1.58
N LEU A 30 -6.92 12.58 2.47
CA LEU A 30 -7.06 14.01 2.74
C LEU A 30 -5.97 14.46 3.71
N GLU A 31 -5.27 15.52 3.36
CA GLU A 31 -4.23 16.12 4.19
C GLU A 31 -4.69 17.44 4.82
N GLY A 32 -4.07 17.82 5.93
CA GLY A 32 -4.33 19.12 6.59
C GLY A 32 -5.67 19.20 7.33
N LEU A 33 -6.29 18.07 7.64
CA LEU A 33 -7.53 18.03 8.43
C LEU A 33 -7.31 18.57 9.85
N ASN A 34 -8.23 19.40 10.33
CA ASN A 34 -8.20 19.96 11.67
C ASN A 34 -9.19 19.22 12.60
N VAL A 35 -8.66 18.56 13.63
CA VAL A 35 -9.46 17.73 14.55
C VAL A 35 -10.46 18.55 15.35
N ASP A 36 -10.09 19.75 15.80
CA ASP A 36 -10.98 20.62 16.58
C ASP A 36 -12.16 21.10 15.72
N ALA A 37 -11.92 21.43 14.45
CA ALA A 37 -12.96 21.81 13.50
C ALA A 37 -13.91 20.64 13.19
N ILE A 38 -13.38 19.43 13.02
CA ILE A 38 -14.19 18.22 12.84
C ILE A 38 -15.07 17.97 14.06
N ALA A 39 -14.48 18.04 15.26
CA ALA A 39 -15.22 17.87 16.51
C ALA A 39 -16.32 18.92 16.69
N ALA A 40 -16.04 20.18 16.34
CA ALA A 40 -17.03 21.26 16.36
C ALA A 40 -18.18 21.03 15.36
N GLY A 41 -17.86 20.53 14.15
CA GLY A 41 -18.87 20.17 13.15
C GLY A 41 -19.79 19.03 13.61
N ILE A 42 -19.22 17.97 14.18
CA ILE A 42 -19.97 16.85 14.77
C ILE A 42 -20.86 17.35 15.93
N ALA A 43 -20.31 18.17 16.83
CA ALA A 43 -21.05 18.71 17.96
C ALA A 43 -22.26 19.53 17.51
N THR A 44 -22.07 20.45 16.55
CA THR A 44 -23.14 21.27 15.94
C THR A 44 -24.24 20.40 15.36
N ALA A 45 -23.88 19.36 14.60
CA ALA A 45 -24.84 18.45 13.98
C ALA A 45 -25.65 17.62 15.00
N LEU A 46 -25.02 17.18 16.10
CA LEU A 46 -25.68 16.37 17.13
C LEU A 46 -26.72 17.14 17.93
N VAL A 47 -26.49 18.44 18.17
CA VAL A 47 -27.45 19.30 18.89
C VAL A 47 -28.50 19.92 17.97
N GLY A 48 -28.34 19.80 16.65
CA GLY A 48 -29.25 20.35 15.65
C GLY A 48 -29.10 21.86 15.45
N ASP A 49 -27.94 22.42 15.81
CA ASP A 49 -27.66 23.84 15.63
C ASP A 49 -27.35 24.16 14.17
N MET A 50 -27.55 25.42 13.78
CA MET A 50 -27.13 25.89 12.47
C MET A 50 -25.60 25.90 12.37
N PRO A 51 -25.02 25.54 11.21
CA PRO A 51 -23.59 25.63 10.98
C PRO A 51 -23.03 27.02 11.29
N ALA A 52 -21.87 27.08 11.93
CA ALA A 52 -21.16 28.33 12.19
C ALA A 52 -20.52 28.94 10.92
N ILE A 53 -20.46 28.17 9.84
CA ILE A 53 -19.93 28.54 8.53
C ILE A 53 -21.06 28.41 7.52
N GLU A 54 -21.15 29.32 6.56
CA GLU A 54 -22.14 29.25 5.48
C GLU A 54 -21.99 27.93 4.68
N VAL A 55 -23.12 27.33 4.31
CA VAL A 55 -23.13 26.01 3.66
C VAL A 55 -22.35 26.02 2.34
N ASP A 56 -22.44 27.12 1.58
CA ASP A 56 -21.70 27.28 0.33
C ASP A 56 -20.18 27.35 0.55
N GLU A 57 -19.73 27.97 1.66
CA GLU A 57 -18.31 28.03 2.02
C GLU A 57 -17.79 26.64 2.42
N ILE A 58 -18.59 25.84 3.15
CA ILE A 58 -18.27 24.45 3.46
C ILE A 58 -18.14 23.62 2.17
N ASN A 59 -19.11 23.74 1.26
CA ASN A 59 -19.10 23.00 -0.02
C ASN A 59 -17.89 23.37 -0.89
N ASN A 60 -17.59 24.67 -1.01
CA ASN A 60 -16.43 25.15 -1.75
C ASN A 60 -15.11 24.64 -1.16
N ALA A 61 -14.97 24.68 0.17
CA ALA A 61 -13.79 24.17 0.86
C ALA A 61 -13.60 22.66 0.65
N LEU A 62 -14.69 21.89 0.72
CA LEU A 62 -14.66 20.45 0.45
C LEU A 62 -14.29 20.16 -1.01
N GLN A 63 -14.84 20.91 -1.97
CA GLN A 63 -14.51 20.76 -3.39
C GLN A 63 -13.04 21.10 -3.67
N GLU A 64 -12.51 22.16 -3.06
CA GLU A 64 -11.11 22.53 -3.17
C GLU A 64 -10.19 21.45 -2.59
N LEU A 65 -10.51 20.92 -1.41
CA LEU A 65 -9.76 19.81 -0.81
C LEU A 65 -9.74 18.56 -1.71
N HIS A 66 -10.87 18.21 -2.32
CA HIS A 66 -10.92 17.10 -3.29
C HIS A 66 -10.05 17.38 -4.50
N THR A 67 -10.16 18.57 -5.08
CA THR A 67 -9.38 18.97 -6.27
C THR A 67 -7.88 18.95 -6.00
N ARG A 68 -7.46 19.44 -4.82
CA ARG A 68 -6.06 19.38 -4.38
C ARG A 68 -5.59 17.95 -4.16
N GLY A 69 -6.43 17.10 -3.55
CA GLY A 69 -6.14 15.69 -3.37
C GLY A 69 -5.96 14.94 -4.70
N GLU A 70 -6.82 15.21 -5.68
CA GLU A 70 -6.69 14.65 -7.03
C GLU A 70 -5.43 15.13 -7.74
N ALA A 71 -5.14 16.43 -7.69
CA ALA A 71 -3.93 17.00 -8.28
C ALA A 71 -2.65 16.42 -7.65
N ALA A 72 -2.62 16.30 -6.32
CA ALA A 72 -1.50 15.66 -5.61
C ALA A 72 -1.35 14.19 -6.01
N ARG A 73 -2.46 13.44 -6.11
CA ARG A 73 -2.44 12.04 -6.55
C ARG A 73 -1.93 11.89 -7.98
N GLN A 74 -2.34 12.77 -8.90
CA GLN A 74 -1.86 12.77 -10.28
C GLN A 74 -0.37 13.11 -10.37
N GLU A 75 0.10 14.03 -9.54
CA GLU A 75 1.52 14.38 -9.51
C GLU A 75 2.36 13.23 -8.97
N LEU A 76 1.95 12.63 -7.85
CA LEU A 76 2.58 11.43 -7.30
C LEU A 76 2.59 10.28 -8.30
N ALA A 77 1.51 10.09 -9.05
CA ALA A 77 1.41 9.08 -10.10
C ALA A 77 2.44 9.31 -11.22
N LYS A 78 2.62 10.55 -11.68
CA LYS A 78 3.61 10.88 -12.71
C LYS A 78 5.03 10.67 -12.22
N VAL A 79 5.32 11.11 -11.00
CA VAL A 79 6.64 10.94 -10.38
C VAL A 79 6.95 9.45 -10.21
N ALA A 80 6.03 8.68 -9.62
CA ALA A 80 6.21 7.24 -9.41
C ALA A 80 6.39 6.46 -10.73
N ALA A 81 5.66 6.82 -11.79
CA ALA A 81 5.81 6.23 -13.11
C ALA A 81 7.22 6.50 -13.69
N ALA A 82 7.66 7.77 -13.66
CA ALA A 82 8.94 8.18 -14.20
C ALA A 82 10.11 7.58 -13.41
N ASP A 83 10.05 7.63 -12.08
CA ASP A 83 11.07 7.07 -11.20
C ASP A 83 11.13 5.54 -11.34
N GLY A 84 9.98 4.88 -11.46
CA GLY A 84 9.89 3.44 -11.68
C GLY A 84 10.50 3.00 -13.01
N GLU A 85 10.19 3.71 -14.10
CA GLU A 85 10.75 3.42 -15.44
C GLU A 85 12.27 3.65 -15.47
N ALA A 86 12.73 4.78 -14.91
CA ALA A 86 14.15 5.09 -14.82
C ALA A 86 14.90 4.03 -13.97
N PHE A 87 14.36 3.70 -12.80
CA PHE A 87 14.93 2.69 -11.91
C PHE A 87 15.03 1.34 -12.61
N LEU A 88 13.98 0.87 -13.28
CA LEU A 88 13.98 -0.43 -13.96
C LEU A 88 14.94 -0.44 -15.15
N THR A 89 15.06 0.67 -15.87
CA THR A 89 16.02 0.80 -16.98
C THR A 89 17.45 0.68 -16.48
N ASP A 90 17.80 1.40 -15.40
CA ASP A 90 19.13 1.34 -14.81
C ASP A 90 19.41 -0.02 -14.17
N ASN A 91 18.42 -0.61 -13.49
CA ASN A 91 18.53 -1.91 -12.84
C ASN A 91 18.78 -3.04 -13.85
N ALA A 92 18.19 -2.97 -15.04
CA ALA A 92 18.40 -3.93 -16.12
C ALA A 92 19.84 -3.97 -16.66
N LEU A 93 20.66 -2.94 -16.38
CA LEU A 93 22.07 -2.89 -16.78
C LEU A 93 22.99 -3.68 -15.84
N ARG A 94 22.49 -4.08 -14.67
CA ARG A 94 23.24 -4.85 -13.68
C ARG A 94 23.35 -6.30 -14.12
N SER A 95 24.55 -6.87 -14.06
CA SER A 95 24.83 -8.22 -14.56
C SER A 95 24.17 -9.35 -13.76
N GLU A 96 23.85 -9.09 -12.50
CA GLU A 96 23.15 -9.99 -11.59
C GLU A 96 21.63 -10.00 -11.81
N VAL A 97 21.11 -9.05 -12.61
CA VAL A 97 19.69 -8.92 -12.90
C VAL A 97 19.36 -9.65 -14.19
N THR A 98 18.36 -10.54 -14.11
CA THR A 98 17.74 -11.17 -15.26
C THR A 98 16.44 -10.45 -15.59
N VAL A 99 16.25 -10.08 -16.86
CA VAL A 99 15.04 -9.43 -17.37
C VAL A 99 14.24 -10.42 -18.21
N LEU A 100 12.97 -10.61 -17.89
CA LEU A 100 12.05 -11.44 -18.65
C LEU A 100 11.37 -10.65 -19.76
N GLU A 101 10.79 -11.36 -20.74
CA GLU A 101 9.99 -10.74 -21.82
C GLU A 101 8.79 -9.95 -21.30
N SER A 102 8.25 -10.32 -20.13
CA SER A 102 7.16 -9.60 -19.46
C SER A 102 7.59 -8.26 -18.84
N GLY A 103 8.89 -7.97 -18.81
CA GLY A 103 9.48 -6.81 -18.11
C GLY A 103 9.76 -7.07 -16.62
N LEU A 104 9.33 -8.21 -16.06
CA LEU A 104 9.75 -8.61 -14.72
C LEU A 104 11.28 -8.76 -14.69
N GLN A 105 11.90 -8.16 -13.68
CA GLN A 105 13.32 -8.34 -13.43
C GLN A 105 13.52 -9.04 -12.09
N TYR A 106 14.54 -9.87 -11.99
CA TYR A 106 14.89 -10.51 -10.73
C TYR A 106 16.39 -10.74 -10.58
N GLU A 107 16.81 -10.88 -9.34
CA GLU A 107 18.16 -11.22 -8.91
C GLU A 107 18.05 -12.39 -7.93
N VAL A 108 18.84 -13.44 -8.13
CA VAL A 108 18.90 -14.58 -7.22
C VAL A 108 19.89 -14.27 -6.10
N LEU A 109 19.38 -14.03 -4.89
CA LEU A 109 20.22 -13.79 -3.71
C LEU A 109 20.69 -15.08 -3.07
N THR A 110 19.83 -16.11 -3.10
CA THR A 110 20.14 -17.46 -2.62
C THR A 110 19.38 -18.46 -3.48
N GLU A 111 20.10 -19.42 -4.03
CA GLU A 111 19.52 -20.50 -4.84
C GLU A 111 19.02 -21.62 -3.93
N GLY A 112 17.73 -21.93 -4.03
CA GLY A 112 17.11 -23.07 -3.39
C GLY A 112 17.33 -24.36 -4.18
N THR A 113 16.97 -25.49 -3.57
CA THR A 113 17.13 -26.82 -4.20
C THR A 113 15.87 -27.67 -4.14
N GLY A 114 14.77 -27.11 -3.60
CA GLY A 114 13.50 -27.80 -3.52
C GLY A 114 12.69 -27.75 -4.80
N GLU A 115 11.47 -28.26 -4.73
CA GLU A 115 10.51 -28.22 -5.84
C GLU A 115 10.12 -26.77 -6.19
N ILE A 116 9.69 -26.58 -7.44
CA ILE A 116 9.17 -25.29 -7.92
C ILE A 116 7.63 -25.36 -7.87
N PRO A 117 6.94 -24.39 -7.24
CA PRO A 117 5.48 -24.42 -7.13
C PRO A 117 4.80 -24.26 -8.49
N THR A 118 3.70 -25.00 -8.67
CA THR A 118 2.76 -24.83 -9.78
C THR A 118 1.65 -23.84 -9.41
N ALA A 119 0.94 -23.30 -10.40
CA ALA A 119 -0.10 -22.27 -10.20
C ALA A 119 -1.25 -22.66 -9.25
N ASP A 120 -1.53 -23.95 -9.08
CA ASP A 120 -2.58 -24.49 -8.21
C ASP A 120 -2.14 -24.64 -6.75
N LYS A 121 -0.87 -24.34 -6.43
CA LYS A 121 -0.32 -24.51 -5.09
C LYS A 121 -0.52 -23.28 -4.22
N GLN A 122 -0.39 -23.53 -2.92
CA GLN A 122 -0.19 -22.52 -1.91
C GLN A 122 1.29 -22.53 -1.49
N VAL A 123 1.83 -21.36 -1.19
CA VAL A 123 3.22 -21.20 -0.75
C VAL A 123 3.28 -20.49 0.59
N ARG A 124 4.34 -20.76 1.35
CA ARG A 124 4.72 -20.01 2.53
C ARG A 124 5.99 -19.23 2.23
N VAL A 125 5.98 -17.93 2.50
CA VAL A 125 7.09 -17.03 2.17
C VAL A 125 7.41 -16.08 3.31
N HIS A 126 8.67 -15.66 3.37
CA HIS A 126 9.01 -14.35 3.92
C HIS A 126 9.16 -13.35 2.78
N TYR A 127 8.79 -12.09 3.05
CA TYR A 127 8.93 -11.01 2.09
C TYR A 127 9.09 -9.64 2.74
N HIS A 128 9.70 -8.75 1.98
CA HIS A 128 9.87 -7.34 2.28
C HIS A 128 9.62 -6.55 0.99
N GLY A 129 8.58 -5.72 0.99
CA GLY A 129 8.16 -4.90 -0.14
C GLY A 129 8.43 -3.42 0.10
N GLU A 130 9.13 -2.81 -0.84
CA GLU A 130 9.53 -1.41 -0.83
C GLU A 130 9.28 -0.74 -2.19
N LEU A 131 9.04 0.57 -2.18
CA LEU A 131 9.07 1.40 -3.38
C LEU A 131 10.52 1.57 -3.85
N THR A 132 10.71 2.08 -5.07
CA THR A 132 12.05 2.30 -5.66
C THR A 132 12.90 3.32 -4.89
N ASP A 133 12.29 4.13 -4.03
CA ASP A 133 12.96 5.07 -3.12
C ASP A 133 13.35 4.45 -1.75
N GLY A 134 13.02 3.16 -1.52
CA GLY A 134 13.26 2.45 -0.26
C GLY A 134 12.13 2.58 0.77
N THR A 135 11.04 3.27 0.45
CA THR A 135 9.87 3.34 1.34
C THR A 135 9.21 1.98 1.46
N VAL A 136 9.27 1.39 2.66
CA VAL A 136 8.66 0.08 2.96
C VAL A 136 7.14 0.23 3.08
N PHE A 137 6.39 -0.52 2.27
CA PHE A 137 4.92 -0.54 2.35
C PHE A 137 4.38 -1.80 3.02
N ASP A 138 5.11 -2.91 2.98
CA ASP A 138 4.68 -4.17 3.59
C ASP A 138 5.86 -5.11 3.87
N SER A 139 5.89 -5.77 5.04
CA SER A 139 6.91 -6.78 5.34
C SER A 139 6.42 -7.82 6.34
N SER A 140 6.47 -9.09 5.94
CA SER A 140 6.23 -10.22 6.84
C SER A 140 7.40 -10.46 7.80
N VAL A 141 8.62 -10.09 7.40
CA VAL A 141 9.82 -10.16 8.25
C VAL A 141 9.67 -9.22 9.44
N SER A 142 9.24 -7.97 9.21
CA SER A 142 8.99 -7.00 10.30
C SER A 142 7.88 -7.44 11.25
N ARG A 143 6.92 -8.24 10.76
CA ARG A 143 5.89 -8.86 11.59
C ARG A 143 6.38 -10.10 12.36
N GLY A 144 7.53 -10.65 12.02
CA GLY A 144 8.09 -11.86 12.62
C GLY A 144 7.34 -13.15 12.28
N GLN A 145 6.47 -13.13 11.27
CA GLN A 145 5.67 -14.30 10.88
C GLN A 145 5.59 -14.41 9.34
N PRO A 146 5.89 -15.59 8.76
CA PRO A 146 5.70 -15.83 7.33
C PRO A 146 4.25 -15.60 6.90
N ALA A 147 4.07 -15.28 5.62
CA ALA A 147 2.76 -15.20 5.00
C ALA A 147 2.52 -16.40 4.08
N GLU A 148 1.25 -16.75 3.93
CA GLU A 148 0.82 -17.84 3.06
C GLU A 148 -0.11 -17.32 1.99
N PHE A 149 0.15 -17.69 0.74
CA PHE A 149 -0.59 -17.21 -0.41
C PHE A 149 -0.85 -18.35 -1.40
N PRO A 150 -2.03 -18.42 -2.03
CA PRO A 150 -2.18 -19.13 -3.29
C PRO A 150 -1.24 -18.49 -4.33
N VAL A 151 -0.54 -19.29 -5.12
CA VAL A 151 0.41 -18.78 -6.14
C VAL A 151 -0.27 -17.82 -7.12
N THR A 152 -1.55 -18.05 -7.43
CA THR A 152 -2.37 -17.21 -8.32
C THR A 152 -3.12 -16.09 -7.60
N GLY A 153 -3.00 -16.00 -6.26
CA GLY A 153 -3.69 -15.02 -5.42
C GLY A 153 -2.92 -13.72 -5.18
N VAL A 154 -1.81 -13.50 -5.89
CA VAL A 154 -0.88 -12.37 -5.73
C VAL A 154 -0.71 -11.62 -7.05
N ILE A 155 0.00 -10.49 -7.02
CA ILE A 155 0.28 -9.69 -8.22
C ILE A 155 1.02 -10.50 -9.30
N GLN A 156 0.80 -10.18 -10.57
CA GLN A 156 1.29 -10.99 -11.70
C GLN A 156 2.81 -11.19 -11.70
N GLY A 157 3.59 -10.21 -11.24
CA GLY A 157 5.04 -10.35 -11.09
C GLY A 157 5.42 -11.47 -10.10
N TRP A 158 4.69 -11.59 -8.99
CA TRP A 158 4.88 -12.69 -8.05
C TRP A 158 4.42 -14.03 -8.61
N VAL A 159 3.29 -14.06 -9.33
CA VAL A 159 2.78 -15.29 -9.98
C VAL A 159 3.85 -15.87 -10.90
N GLN A 160 4.52 -15.02 -11.68
CA GLN A 160 5.61 -15.43 -12.57
C GLN A 160 6.85 -15.87 -11.78
N ALA A 161 7.31 -15.06 -10.83
CA ALA A 161 8.51 -15.34 -10.06
C ALA A 161 8.42 -16.66 -9.27
N LEU A 162 7.33 -16.87 -8.52
CA LEU A 162 7.16 -18.05 -7.69
C LEU A 162 7.25 -19.35 -8.50
N GLN A 163 6.71 -19.37 -9.71
CA GLN A 163 6.74 -20.54 -10.60
C GLN A 163 8.10 -20.77 -11.28
N MET A 164 9.12 -19.98 -10.94
CA MET A 164 10.51 -20.21 -11.33
C MET A 164 11.43 -20.37 -10.13
N MET A 165 10.96 -20.10 -8.91
CA MET A 165 11.74 -20.15 -7.67
C MET A 165 11.70 -21.55 -7.07
N PRO A 166 12.85 -22.26 -6.96
CA PRO A 166 12.94 -23.45 -6.14
C PRO A 166 12.66 -23.12 -4.67
N VAL A 167 12.00 -24.02 -3.93
CA VAL A 167 11.88 -23.88 -2.47
C VAL A 167 13.28 -23.78 -1.83
N GLY A 168 13.40 -22.87 -0.86
CA GLY A 168 14.65 -22.48 -0.21
C GLY A 168 15.34 -21.28 -0.88
N SER A 169 14.82 -20.79 -2.01
CA SER A 169 15.40 -19.63 -2.69
C SER A 169 15.04 -18.33 -2.00
N LYS A 170 15.97 -17.37 -2.06
CA LYS A 170 15.69 -15.95 -1.79
C LYS A 170 16.00 -15.13 -3.05
N TRP A 171 15.00 -14.46 -3.58
CA TRP A 171 15.13 -13.61 -4.77
C TRP A 171 14.80 -12.16 -4.44
N LYS A 172 15.42 -11.22 -5.14
CA LYS A 172 15.00 -9.82 -5.21
C LYS A 172 14.28 -9.61 -6.54
N LEU A 173 13.01 -9.20 -6.48
CA LEU A 173 12.14 -8.96 -7.62
C LEU A 173 12.01 -7.45 -7.83
N TYR A 174 12.06 -7.02 -9.09
CA TYR A 174 11.79 -5.65 -9.50
C TYR A 174 10.65 -5.70 -10.52
N ILE A 175 9.49 -5.23 -10.09
CA ILE A 175 8.21 -5.52 -10.73
C ILE A 175 7.69 -4.24 -11.38
N PRO A 176 7.56 -4.18 -12.71
CA PRO A 176 6.95 -3.03 -13.38
C PRO A 176 5.48 -2.90 -13.00
N GLN A 177 4.96 -1.68 -13.12
CA GLN A 177 3.61 -1.34 -12.68
C GLN A 177 2.51 -2.21 -13.30
N ASP A 178 2.67 -2.62 -14.56
CA ASP A 178 1.72 -3.49 -15.28
C ASP A 178 1.65 -4.92 -14.70
N LEU A 179 2.70 -5.36 -13.99
CA LEU A 179 2.74 -6.64 -13.28
C LEU A 179 2.45 -6.52 -11.78
N ALA A 180 2.14 -5.29 -11.31
CA ALA A 180 1.85 -4.95 -9.93
C ALA A 180 0.41 -4.42 -9.77
N TYR A 181 0.25 -3.16 -9.36
CA TYR A 181 -1.07 -2.54 -9.09
C TYR A 181 -1.53 -1.53 -10.15
N GLY A 182 -0.72 -1.30 -11.18
CA GLY A 182 -1.07 -0.46 -12.31
C GLY A 182 -1.42 0.99 -11.96
N GLU A 183 -2.28 1.60 -12.80
CA GLU A 183 -2.86 2.94 -12.61
C GLU A 183 -3.61 3.11 -11.28
N ARG A 184 -4.08 2.02 -10.67
CA ARG A 184 -4.88 2.12 -9.44
C ARG A 184 -4.01 2.35 -8.21
N GLY A 185 -2.79 1.82 -8.20
CA GLY A 185 -2.00 1.70 -6.98
C GLY A 185 -2.70 0.83 -5.92
N ALA A 186 -2.27 0.94 -4.67
CA ALA A 186 -2.90 0.23 -3.55
C ALA A 186 -2.89 1.06 -2.26
N GLY A 187 -4.10 1.43 -1.83
CA GLY A 187 -4.31 2.23 -0.62
C GLY A 187 -3.56 3.56 -0.67
N ALA A 188 -3.07 4.00 0.49
CA ALA A 188 -2.21 5.17 0.62
C ALA A 188 -0.71 4.85 0.46
N ALA A 189 -0.33 3.57 0.48
CA ALA A 189 1.06 3.15 0.58
C ALA A 189 1.74 2.93 -0.79
N ILE A 190 0.97 2.53 -1.81
CA ILE A 190 1.49 2.29 -3.15
C ILE A 190 0.84 3.27 -4.12
N PRO A 191 1.59 4.24 -4.66
CA PRO A 191 1.04 5.19 -5.61
C PRO A 191 0.69 4.52 -6.95
N PRO A 192 -0.20 5.13 -7.74
CA PRO A 192 -0.44 4.74 -9.13
C PRO A 192 0.86 4.61 -9.94
N PHE A 193 0.91 3.61 -10.82
CA PHE A 193 2.02 3.35 -11.74
C PHE A 193 3.38 3.07 -11.08
N ALA A 194 3.41 2.82 -9.77
CA ALA A 194 4.65 2.51 -9.07
C ALA A 194 5.22 1.16 -9.52
N ALA A 195 6.52 1.15 -9.83
CA ALA A 195 7.32 -0.07 -9.82
C ALA A 195 7.57 -0.50 -8.37
N LEU A 196 7.60 -1.81 -8.12
CA LEU A 196 7.78 -2.36 -6.78
C LEU A 196 9.04 -3.19 -6.69
N VAL A 197 9.69 -3.14 -5.52
CA VAL A 197 10.83 -3.99 -5.20
C VAL A 197 10.42 -4.93 -4.08
N PHE A 198 10.71 -6.22 -4.25
CA PHE A 198 10.46 -7.22 -3.23
C PHE A 198 11.69 -8.09 -3.00
N GLU A 199 12.06 -8.30 -1.75
CA GLU A 199 12.80 -9.50 -1.39
C GLU A 199 11.81 -10.59 -0.99
N VAL A 200 11.94 -11.77 -1.60
CA VAL A 200 11.05 -12.92 -1.36
C VAL A 200 11.89 -14.14 -1.06
N GLU A 201 11.62 -14.78 0.08
CA GLU A 201 12.19 -16.06 0.48
C GLU A 201 11.10 -17.12 0.46
N LEU A 202 11.23 -18.12 -0.42
CA LEU A 202 10.26 -19.20 -0.57
C LEU A 202 10.58 -20.33 0.41
N LEU A 203 9.77 -20.45 1.46
CA LEU A 203 10.02 -21.37 2.56
C LEU A 203 9.44 -22.77 2.31
N ALA A 204 8.24 -22.85 1.73
CA ALA A 204 7.56 -24.12 1.49
C ALA A 204 6.46 -24.02 0.43
N ILE A 205 6.12 -25.17 -0.16
CA ILE A 205 4.88 -25.44 -0.88
C ILE A 205 3.95 -26.18 0.09
N LEU A 206 2.67 -25.79 0.13
CA LEU A 206 1.65 -26.33 1.04
C LEU A 206 0.65 -27.22 0.29
#